data_AF-A0A8S3FAU2-F1
#
_entry.id   AF-A0A8S3FAU2-F1
#
_cell.length_a   1.000
_cell.length_b   1.000
_cell.length_c   1.000
_cell.angle_alpha   90.00
_cell.angle_beta   90.00
_cell.angle_gamma   90.00
#
_symmetry.space_group_name_H-M   'P 1'
#
loop_
_entity.id
_entity.type
_entity.pdbx_description
1 polymer ?
#
loop_
_entity_poly.entity_id
_entity_poly.type
_entity_poly.pdbx_seq_one_letter_code
_entity_poly.pdbx_strand_id
1 'polypeptide(L)'
;MFFPITVVFACFFALSAGADEVLSVPGARIFDVCYGEYGCFTIRPPFGATLQRPIAVLPATASVVGTKLFLYTRDTRKNRTEISRFTTLGPWSSSKPTKFLIHGFIERADSQWWIDMKNAILTV
;
A
#
# COMPACT_ATOMS: atom_id res chain seq x y z
N MET A 1 -8.79 -17.90 27.13
CA MET A 1 -7.74 -16.91 26.78
C MET A 1 -7.55 -16.94 25.28
N PHE A 2 -8.14 -15.99 24.55
CA PHE A 2 -7.95 -15.87 23.10
C PHE A 2 -7.53 -14.42 22.81
N PHE A 3 -6.34 -14.25 22.23
CA PHE A 3 -5.76 -12.96 21.85
C PHE A 3 -6.26 -12.57 20.46
N PRO A 4 -6.84 -11.37 20.26
CA PRO A 4 -7.34 -11.02 18.94
C PRO A 4 -6.49 -9.94 18.28
N ILE A 5 -5.70 -10.38 17.30
CA ILE A 5 -4.82 -9.61 16.40
C ILE A 5 -5.68 -8.86 15.34
N THR A 6 -5.51 -7.55 15.03
CA THR A 6 -6.23 -6.85 13.92
C THR A 6 -5.64 -5.50 13.46
N VAL A 7 -5.46 -5.26 12.14
CA VAL A 7 -5.36 -3.97 11.40
C VAL A 7 -5.40 -4.35 9.90
N VAL A 8 -5.72 -3.40 9.04
CA VAL A 8 -6.08 -3.59 7.64
C VAL A 8 -5.43 -2.44 6.84
N PHE A 9 -4.93 -2.63 5.61
CA PHE A 9 -4.00 -1.67 4.94
C PHE A 9 -4.31 -1.56 3.46
N ALA A 10 -4.75 -0.44 2.93
CA ALA A 10 -5.07 -0.34 1.51
C ALA A 10 -3.81 -0.02 0.67
N CYS A 11 -3.61 -0.65 -0.49
CA CYS A 11 -2.54 -0.30 -1.42
C CYS A 11 -3.13 -0.13 -2.82
N PHE A 12 -3.25 1.12 -3.26
CA PHE A 12 -3.69 1.45 -4.61
C PHE A 12 -2.57 1.12 -5.60
N PHE A 13 -2.76 0.08 -6.42
CA PHE A 13 -2.00 -0.08 -7.67
C PHE A 13 -2.83 0.46 -8.83
N ALA A 14 -2.64 1.73 -9.17
CA ALA A 14 -3.07 2.25 -10.46
C ALA A 14 -2.06 1.79 -11.52
N LEU A 15 -2.46 0.85 -12.38
CA LEU A 15 -1.75 0.57 -13.63
C LEU A 15 -2.03 1.72 -14.59
N SER A 16 -1.25 2.80 -14.53
CA SER A 16 -1.29 3.82 -15.59
C SER A 16 -0.41 3.35 -16.75
N ALA A 17 -1.03 2.77 -17.77
CA ALA A 17 -0.48 2.78 -19.12
C ALA A 17 -0.49 4.23 -19.62
N GLY A 18 0.61 4.95 -19.38
CA GLY A 18 0.87 6.27 -19.93
C GLY A 18 2.09 6.19 -20.82
N ALA A 19 1.88 6.18 -22.12
CA ALA A 19 2.91 6.51 -23.09
C ALA A 19 3.16 8.03 -23.03
N ASP A 20 4.43 8.40 -23.19
CA ASP A 20 4.95 9.73 -23.52
C ASP A 20 4.75 10.87 -22.51
N GLU A 21 5.54 10.84 -21.43
CA GLU A 21 6.23 12.05 -20.97
C GLU A 21 7.56 11.67 -20.32
N VAL A 22 8.66 11.85 -21.07
CA VAL A 22 10.03 11.79 -20.54
C VAL A 22 10.24 13.03 -19.67
N LEU A 23 9.60 13.08 -18.50
CA LEU A 23 9.91 14.08 -17.50
C LEU A 23 11.10 13.55 -16.70
N SER A 24 12.26 14.14 -16.94
CA SER A 24 13.52 13.83 -16.27
C SER A 24 13.38 13.93 -14.75
N VAL A 25 13.17 12.79 -14.08
CA VAL A 25 13.25 12.69 -12.63
C VAL A 25 14.73 12.88 -12.24
N PRO A 26 15.09 13.90 -11.44
CA PRO A 26 16.47 14.09 -11.01
C PRO A 26 16.94 12.84 -10.25
N GLY A 27 17.98 12.17 -10.75
CA GLY A 27 18.52 10.93 -10.18
C GLY A 27 18.04 9.63 -10.82
N ALA A 28 17.17 9.68 -11.84
CA ALA A 28 16.88 8.51 -12.65
C ALA A 28 18.13 8.08 -13.44
N ARG A 29 18.63 6.88 -13.18
CA ARG A 29 19.54 6.15 -14.06
C ARG A 29 18.70 5.24 -14.93
N ILE A 30 19.20 4.83 -16.10
CA ILE A 30 18.46 4.01 -17.09
C ILE A 30 17.72 2.82 -16.43
N PHE A 31 18.29 2.24 -15.36
CA PHE A 31 17.72 1.09 -14.65
C PHE A 31 17.21 1.38 -13.25
N ASP A 32 17.40 2.59 -12.71
CA ASP A 32 17.17 2.89 -11.30
C ASP A 32 16.45 4.23 -11.11
N VAL A 33 15.49 4.31 -10.18
CA VAL A 33 14.81 5.56 -9.79
C VAL A 33 14.79 5.70 -8.27
N CYS A 34 14.94 6.92 -7.75
CA CYS A 34 14.95 7.18 -6.31
C CYS A 34 13.78 8.08 -5.89
N TYR A 35 13.14 7.74 -4.78
CA TYR A 35 11.98 8.44 -4.23
C TYR A 35 12.20 8.84 -2.77
N GLY A 36 13.01 9.87 -2.52
CA GLY A 36 13.17 10.47 -1.19
C GLY A 36 13.36 9.45 -0.07
N GLU A 37 12.44 9.43 0.89
CA GLU A 37 12.44 8.52 2.05
C GLU A 37 12.30 7.03 1.70
N TYR A 38 11.82 6.69 0.50
CA TYR A 38 11.60 5.31 0.06
C TYR A 38 12.85 4.69 -0.60
N GLY A 39 13.93 5.45 -0.75
CA GLY A 39 15.17 4.96 -1.36
C GLY A 39 15.06 4.77 -2.88
N CYS A 40 15.88 3.88 -3.43
CA CYS A 40 15.99 3.65 -4.86
C CYS A 40 15.50 2.25 -5.27
N PHE A 41 14.84 2.18 -6.42
CA PHE A 41 14.30 0.97 -7.02
C PHE A 41 15.02 0.69 -8.33
N THR A 42 15.37 -0.58 -8.55
CA THR A 42 16.06 -1.03 -9.77
C THR A 42 15.19 -2.00 -10.57
N ILE A 43 15.38 -2.01 -11.89
CA ILE A 43 14.84 -3.05 -12.78
C ILE A 43 15.88 -4.09 -13.19
N ARG A 44 17.08 -4.06 -12.59
CA ARG A 44 18.06 -5.14 -12.75
C ARG A 44 17.54 -6.43 -12.11
N PRO A 45 18.04 -7.61 -12.50
CA PRO A 45 17.75 -8.86 -11.82
C PRO A 45 17.98 -8.74 -10.30
N PRO A 46 17.09 -9.28 -9.46
CA PRO A 46 15.94 -10.13 -9.80
C PRO A 46 14.65 -9.37 -10.16
N PHE A 47 14.66 -8.04 -10.19
CA PHE A 47 13.44 -7.22 -10.27
C PHE A 47 12.90 -7.00 -11.70
N GLY A 48 13.75 -7.22 -12.71
CA GLY A 48 13.40 -7.22 -14.14
C GLY A 48 14.44 -7.96 -14.98
N ALA A 49 14.19 -8.08 -16.27
CA ALA A 49 15.06 -8.77 -17.24
C ALA A 49 15.40 -10.23 -16.84
N THR A 50 14.43 -10.94 -16.24
CA THR A 50 14.53 -12.38 -15.94
C THR A 50 13.45 -13.16 -16.69
N LEU A 51 13.58 -14.49 -16.77
CA LEU A 51 12.53 -15.33 -17.37
C LEU A 51 11.19 -15.22 -16.64
N GLN A 52 11.22 -15.06 -15.32
CA GLN A 52 10.02 -14.90 -14.48
C GLN A 52 9.46 -13.47 -14.55
N ARG A 53 10.29 -12.47 -14.87
CA ARG A 53 9.93 -11.04 -14.94
C ARG A 53 10.54 -10.42 -16.21
N PRO A 54 10.02 -10.77 -17.41
CA PRO A 54 10.60 -10.34 -18.68
C PRO A 54 10.36 -8.85 -18.94
N ILE A 55 9.24 -8.32 -18.44
CA ILE A 55 8.90 -6.90 -18.53
C ILE A 55 9.56 -6.17 -17.37
N ALA A 56 10.54 -5.34 -17.69
CA ALA A 56 11.31 -4.55 -16.74
C ALA A 56 10.72 -3.13 -16.64
N VAL A 57 9.97 -2.86 -15.58
CA VAL A 57 9.27 -1.58 -15.38
C VAL A 57 9.58 -1.05 -13.98
N LEU A 58 9.95 0.23 -13.92
CA LEU A 58 10.16 0.93 -12.66
C LEU A 58 8.81 1.17 -11.96
N PRO A 59 8.75 1.12 -10.63
CA PRO A 59 7.53 1.45 -9.91
C PRO A 59 7.11 2.90 -10.17
N ALA A 60 5.82 3.20 -10.05
CA ALA A 60 5.34 4.57 -10.12
C ALA A 60 5.74 5.37 -8.86
N THR A 61 5.70 6.70 -8.94
CA THR A 61 5.95 7.58 -7.77
C THR A 61 4.91 7.36 -6.67
N ALA A 62 5.27 7.63 -5.42
CA ALA A 62 4.35 7.51 -4.29
C ALA A 62 3.07 8.36 -4.45
N SER A 63 3.15 9.51 -5.13
CA SER A 63 2.00 10.36 -5.45
C SER A 63 1.05 9.72 -6.46
N VAL A 64 1.58 9.00 -7.46
CA VAL A 64 0.78 8.27 -8.46
C VAL A 64 0.16 7.00 -7.86
N VAL A 65 0.92 6.28 -7.02
CA VAL A 65 0.40 5.13 -6.27
C VAL A 65 -0.71 5.57 -5.31
N GLY A 66 -0.56 6.72 -4.64
CA GLY A 66 -1.62 7.32 -3.84
C GLY A 66 -2.05 6.47 -2.64
N THR A 67 -1.11 5.72 -2.03
CA THR A 67 -1.38 4.84 -0.88
C THR A 67 -2.01 5.61 0.28
N LYS A 68 -3.15 5.12 0.77
CA LYS A 68 -3.86 5.67 1.93
C LYS A 68 -3.98 4.62 3.03
N LEU A 69 -3.78 5.05 4.27
CA LEU A 69 -3.90 4.15 5.43
C LEU A 69 -5.21 4.45 6.16
N PHE A 70 -6.13 3.49 6.14
CA PHE A 70 -7.41 3.60 6.82
C PHE A 70 -7.42 2.74 8.09
N LEU A 71 -7.49 3.39 9.24
CA LEU A 71 -7.59 2.75 10.54
C LEU A 71 -9.06 2.48 10.90
N TYR A 72 -9.31 1.24 11.28
CA TYR A 72 -10.56 0.79 11.90
C TYR A 72 -10.25 0.10 13.22
N THR A 73 -11.04 0.38 14.25
CA THR A 73 -10.95 -0.32 15.54
C THR A 73 -12.27 -1.04 15.83
N ARG A 74 -12.29 -1.84 16.91
CA ARG A 74 -13.54 -2.45 17.39
C ARG A 74 -14.60 -1.42 17.76
N ASP A 75 -14.17 -0.21 18.13
CA ASP A 75 -15.02 0.90 18.54
C ASP A 75 -15.46 1.73 17.31
N THR A 76 -14.66 1.77 16.24
CA THR A 76 -14.93 2.54 15.02
C THR A 76 -15.17 1.66 13.77
N ARG A 77 -15.81 0.50 13.91
CA ARG A 77 -15.95 -0.50 12.81
C ARG A 77 -16.51 0.05 11.49
N LYS A 78 -17.41 1.05 11.58
CA LYS A 78 -18.08 1.68 10.44
C LYS A 78 -17.35 2.93 9.93
N ASN A 79 -16.54 3.57 10.77
CA ASN A 79 -15.92 4.86 10.48
C ASN A 79 -14.40 4.69 10.33
N ARG A 80 -13.88 5.03 9.16
CA ARG A 80 -12.43 5.04 8.93
C ARG A 80 -11.80 6.30 9.49
N THR A 81 -10.63 6.16 10.09
CA THR A 81 -9.72 7.26 10.34
C THR A 81 -8.57 7.16 9.36
N GLU A 82 -8.37 8.15 8.50
CA GLU A 82 -7.19 8.20 7.64
C GLU A 82 -5.97 8.62 8.49
N ILE A 83 -4.92 7.81 8.45
CA ILE A 83 -3.68 8.04 9.20
C ILE A 83 -2.50 8.15 8.25
N SER A 84 -1.43 8.79 8.71
CA SER A 84 -0.18 8.94 7.97
C SER A 84 0.99 9.01 8.95
N ARG A 85 2.22 8.96 8.42
CA ARG A 85 3.43 9.16 9.22
C ARG A 85 3.47 10.52 9.94
N PHE A 86 2.78 11.52 9.40
CA PHE A 86 2.83 12.90 9.87
C PHE A 86 1.62 13.31 10.72
N THR A 87 0.61 12.45 10.83
CA THR A 87 -0.60 12.74 11.60
C THR A 87 -0.64 11.92 12.89
N THR A 88 -1.48 12.34 13.84
CA THR A 88 -1.77 11.54 15.02
C THR A 88 -2.35 10.19 14.59
N LEU A 89 -1.90 9.10 15.22
CA LEU A 89 -2.35 7.73 14.92
C LEU A 89 -3.83 7.47 15.32
N GLY A 90 -4.58 8.52 15.67
CA GLY A 90 -5.98 8.46 16.05
C GLY A 90 -6.22 7.47 17.21
N PRO A 91 -7.27 6.62 17.13
CA PRO A 91 -7.61 5.65 18.18
C PRO A 91 -6.68 4.42 18.21
N TRP A 92 -5.52 4.45 17.55
CA TRP A 92 -4.56 3.35 17.57
C TRP A 92 -3.99 3.15 18.98
N SER A 93 -3.70 1.90 19.33
CA SER A 93 -3.12 1.54 20.62
C SER A 93 -2.07 0.47 20.45
N SER A 94 -0.85 0.74 20.92
CA SER A 94 0.28 -0.20 20.88
C SER A 94 0.07 -1.44 21.74
N SER A 95 -0.85 -1.40 22.72
CA SER A 95 -1.21 -2.56 23.54
C SER A 95 -2.12 -3.55 22.81
N LYS A 96 -2.68 -3.15 21.67
CA LYS A 96 -3.53 -3.98 20.83
C LYS A 96 -2.77 -4.41 19.58
N PRO A 97 -2.86 -5.69 19.20
CA PRO A 97 -2.19 -6.19 18.01
C PRO A 97 -2.73 -5.58 16.71
N THR A 98 -1.81 -5.27 15.79
CA THR A 98 -2.05 -4.64 14.48
C THR A 98 -1.82 -5.68 13.36
N LYS A 99 -2.79 -5.94 12.48
CA LYS A 99 -2.66 -6.71 11.22
C LYS A 99 -2.57 -5.77 10.02
N PHE A 100 -2.46 -6.23 8.79
CA PHE A 100 -2.64 -5.39 7.60
C PHE A 100 -3.41 -6.20 6.57
N LEU A 101 -4.27 -5.56 5.77
CA LEU A 101 -5.19 -6.20 4.81
C LEU A 101 -5.19 -5.35 3.56
N ILE A 102 -4.34 -5.81 2.65
CA ILE A 102 -3.96 -5.17 1.40
C ILE A 102 -4.72 -5.82 0.27
N HIS A 103 -5.51 -5.00 -0.42
CA HIS A 103 -6.18 -5.43 -1.63
C HIS A 103 -5.17 -5.58 -2.78
N GLY A 104 -5.53 -6.39 -3.76
CA GLY A 104 -4.69 -6.69 -4.91
C GLY A 104 -5.24 -6.12 -6.20
N PHE A 105 -5.11 -6.91 -7.27
CA PHE A 105 -5.47 -6.58 -8.64
C PHE A 105 -6.87 -5.98 -8.80
N ILE A 106 -6.96 -4.73 -9.28
CA ILE A 106 -8.20 -3.97 -9.60
C ILE A 106 -9.12 -3.69 -8.39
N GLU A 107 -8.92 -4.37 -7.28
CA GLU A 107 -9.71 -4.24 -6.05
C GLU A 107 -9.48 -2.90 -5.33
N ARG A 108 -10.37 -2.58 -4.38
CA ARG A 108 -10.33 -1.36 -3.57
C ARG A 108 -10.66 -1.67 -2.10
N ALA A 109 -10.39 -0.71 -1.23
CA ALA A 109 -10.69 -0.79 0.21
C ALA A 109 -12.19 -0.60 0.58
N ASP A 110 -13.07 -0.72 -0.40
CA ASP A 110 -14.52 -0.73 -0.27
C ASP A 110 -15.16 -1.92 -1.02
N SER A 111 -14.34 -2.81 -1.59
CA SER A 111 -14.80 -4.07 -2.15
C SER A 111 -15.43 -4.96 -1.07
N GLN A 112 -16.45 -5.74 -1.44
CA GLN A 112 -17.22 -6.55 -0.50
C GLN A 112 -16.34 -7.51 0.32
N TRP A 113 -15.43 -8.24 -0.33
CA TRP A 113 -14.52 -9.17 0.35
C TRP A 113 -13.63 -8.46 1.39
N TRP A 114 -13.21 -7.22 1.09
CA TRP A 114 -12.35 -6.43 1.95
C TRP A 114 -13.13 -5.96 3.17
N ILE A 115 -14.38 -5.52 2.97
CA ILE A 115 -15.30 -5.13 4.05
C ILE A 115 -15.60 -6.34 4.95
N ASP A 116 -15.92 -7.49 4.36
CA ASP A 116 -16.23 -8.72 5.09
C ASP A 116 -15.04 -9.20 5.90
N MET A 117 -13.85 -9.21 5.30
CA MET A 117 -12.62 -9.57 6.01
C MET A 117 -12.32 -8.58 7.14
N LYS A 118 -12.38 -7.27 6.89
CA LYS A 118 -12.21 -6.25 7.94
C LYS A 118 -13.20 -6.45 9.08
N ASN A 119 -14.48 -6.73 8.79
CA ASN A 119 -15.50 -6.98 9.80
C ASN A 119 -15.24 -8.26 10.59
N ALA A 120 -14.86 -9.36 9.92
CA ALA A 120 -14.52 -10.62 10.55
C ALA A 120 -13.35 -10.46 11.52
N ILE A 121 -12.30 -9.76 11.09
CA ILE A 121 -11.12 -9.51 11.91
C ILE A 121 -11.49 -8.64 13.15
N LEU A 122 -12.35 -7.63 13.00
CA LEU A 122 -12.76 -6.74 14.10
C LEU A 122 -13.80 -7.35 15.07
N THR A 123 -14.35 -8.52 14.76
CA THR A 123 -15.36 -9.19 15.60
C THR A 123 -14.75 -10.10 16.65
N VAL A 124 -13.50 -10.52 16.46
CA VAL A 124 -12.73 -11.36 17.39
C VAL A 124 -12.18 -10.56 18.55
#